data_AF-A0A4Y5YNM8-F1
#
_entry.id   AF-A0A4Y5YNM8-F1
#
_cell.length_a   1.000
_cell.length_b   1.000
_cell.length_c   1.000
_cell.angle_alpha   90.00
_cell.angle_beta   90.00
_cell.angle_gamma   90.00
#
_symmetry.space_group_name_H-M   'P 1'
#
loop_
_entity.id
_entity.type
_entity.pdbx_description
1 polymer ?
#
loop_
_entity_poly.entity_id
_entity_poly.type
_entity_poly.pdbx_seq_one_letter_code
_entity_poly.pdbx_strand_id
1 'polypeptide(L)'
;MQFGITFEKLLLIGLIAALLIGPERLPRYAESVAKLARRAGEFLRDTKSRVRDEMGPDIDDVDWRKLDPRQYDPRRIIRDALFEDDASPGPARADAVVAEPTVKPVRTPRVRPEFSVASPPPFDPEAT
;
A
#
# COMPACT_ATOMS: atom_id res chain seq x y z
N MET A 1 7.03 24.56 -6.97
CA MET A 1 5.75 24.43 -7.69
C MET A 1 4.64 24.44 -6.65
N GLN A 2 4.03 25.60 -6.41
CA GLN A 2 2.97 25.78 -5.43
C GLN A 2 1.62 25.47 -6.09
N PHE A 3 0.78 24.65 -5.43
CA PHE A 3 -0.51 24.22 -5.97
C PHE A 3 -1.37 25.43 -6.32
N GLY A 4 -1.80 25.52 -7.59
CA GLY A 4 -2.60 26.63 -8.12
C GLY A 4 -4.05 26.65 -7.64
N ILE A 5 -4.33 26.11 -6.45
CA ILE A 5 -5.66 26.02 -5.83
C ILE A 5 -5.75 27.14 -4.80
N THR A 6 -6.19 28.31 -5.25
CA THR A 6 -6.52 29.43 -4.37
C THR A 6 -7.97 29.29 -3.89
N PHE A 7 -8.30 29.93 -2.77
CA PHE A 7 -9.66 29.90 -2.21
C PHE A 7 -10.72 30.32 -3.22
N GLU A 8 -10.45 31.38 -4.00
CA GLU A 8 -11.29 31.83 -5.10
C GLU A 8 -11.61 30.71 -6.11
N LYS A 9 -10.61 29.92 -6.49
CA LYS A 9 -10.79 28.81 -7.44
C LYS A 9 -11.61 27.69 -6.84
N LEU A 10 -11.48 27.41 -5.54
CA LEU A 10 -12.33 26.45 -4.85
C LEU A 10 -13.79 26.89 -4.85
N LEU A 11 -14.07 28.18 -4.61
CA LEU A 11 -15.42 28.73 -4.72
C LEU A 11 -15.95 28.63 -6.16
N LEU A 12 -15.13 28.96 -7.16
CA LEU A 12 -15.52 28.83 -8.57
C LEU A 12 -15.86 27.38 -8.94
N ILE A 13 -15.03 26.42 -8.53
CA ILE A 13 -15.28 24.99 -8.75
C ILE A 13 -16.57 24.56 -8.04
N GLY A 14 -16.78 25.01 -6.79
CA GLY A 14 -18.00 24.72 -6.04
C GLY A 14 -19.26 25.27 -6.73
N LEU A 15 -19.19 26.50 -7.26
CA LEU A 15 -20.29 27.11 -8.02
C LEU A 15 -20.58 26.33 -9.29
N ILE A 16 -19.55 25.96 -10.05
CA ILE A 16 -19.70 25.14 -11.26
C ILE A 16 -20.33 23.79 -10.91
N ALA A 17 -19.81 23.11 -9.89
CA ALA A 17 -20.37 21.84 -9.42
C ALA A 17 -21.85 21.96 -9.01
N ALA A 18 -22.24 23.05 -8.35
CA ALA A 18 -23.62 23.33 -7.99
C ALA A 18 -24.51 23.53 -9.21
N LEU A 19 -24.01 24.15 -10.28
CA LEU A 19 -24.77 24.30 -11.52
C LEU A 19 -24.92 22.96 -12.26
N LEU A 20 -23.87 22.13 -12.34
CA LEU A 20 -23.91 20.84 -13.02
C LEU A 20 -24.82 19.83 -12.31
N ILE A 21 -24.69 19.72 -10.99
CA ILE A 21 -25.41 18.74 -10.17
C ILE A 21 -26.80 19.28 -9.77
N GLY A 22 -26.92 20.60 -9.65
CA GLY A 22 -28.07 21.31 -9.09
C GLY A 22 -27.86 21.65 -7.60
N PRO A 23 -28.14 22.90 -7.17
CA PRO A 23 -27.92 23.34 -5.79
C PRO A 23 -28.77 22.55 -4.78
N GLU A 24 -29.95 22.10 -5.20
CA GLU A 24 -30.88 21.29 -4.39
C GLU A 24 -30.34 19.87 -4.09
N ARG A 25 -29.50 19.32 -4.97
CA ARG A 25 -29.01 17.94 -4.86
C ARG A 25 -27.68 17.85 -4.10
N LEU A 26 -26.85 18.88 -4.18
CA LEU A 26 -25.57 18.96 -3.45
C LEU A 26 -25.67 18.67 -1.94
N PRO A 27 -26.58 19.26 -1.16
CA PRO A 27 -26.64 19.03 0.29
C PRO A 27 -26.91 17.55 0.60
N ARG A 28 -27.78 16.89 -0.17
CA ARG A 28 -28.07 15.46 -0.01
C ARG A 28 -26.86 14.56 -0.25
N TYR A 29 -26.03 14.89 -1.24
CA TYR A 29 -24.77 14.17 -1.49
C TYR A 29 -23.72 14.48 -0.41
N ALA A 30 -23.60 15.74 0.01
CA ALA A 30 -22.71 16.14 1.09
C ALA A 30 -23.04 15.41 2.40
N GLU A 31 -24.33 15.26 2.74
CA GLU A 31 -24.78 14.46 3.89
C GLU A 31 -24.34 12.99 3.79
N SER A 32 -24.42 12.41 2.60
CA SER A 32 -24.05 11.01 2.36
C SER A 32 -22.55 10.80 2.56
N VAL A 33 -21.73 11.72 2.02
CA VAL A 33 -20.28 11.75 2.23
C VAL A 33 -19.95 11.99 3.70
N ALA A 34 -20.63 12.91 4.38
CA ALA A 34 -20.43 13.17 5.80
C ALA A 34 -20.75 11.95 6.67
N LYS A 35 -21.85 11.22 6.37
CA LYS A 35 -22.20 9.97 7.05
C LYS A 35 -21.12 8.90 6.82
N LEU A 36 -20.60 8.78 5.61
CA LEU A 36 -19.52 7.85 5.30
C LEU A 36 -18.22 8.22 6.04
N ALA A 37 -17.86 9.50 6.06
CA ALA A 37 -16.69 10.00 6.77
C ALA A 37 -16.78 9.76 8.28
N ARG A 38 -17.96 9.94 8.88
CA ARG A 38 -18.20 9.61 10.29
C ARG A 38 -18.00 8.13 10.57
N ARG A 39 -18.63 7.26 9.77
CA ARG A 39 -18.47 5.80 9.89
C ARG A 39 -17.03 5.35 9.70
N ALA A 40 -16.31 5.94 8.74
CA ALA A 40 -14.89 5.67 8.54
C ALA A 40 -14.07 6.13 9.76
N GLY A 41 -14.38 7.30 10.32
CA GLY A 41 -13.73 7.79 11.53
C GLY A 41 -13.99 6.91 12.76
N GLU A 42 -15.21 6.42 12.93
CA GLU A 42 -15.58 5.46 13.98
C GLU A 42 -14.82 4.14 13.79
N PHE A 43 -14.82 3.58 12.57
CA PHE A 43 -14.09 2.36 12.23
C PHE A 43 -12.58 2.46 12.51
N LEU A 44 -11.96 3.60 12.17
CA LEU A 44 -10.54 3.84 12.46
C LEU A 44 -10.26 3.92 13.97
N ARG A 45 -11.15 4.53 14.75
CA ARG A 45 -11.02 4.61 16.22
C ARG A 45 -11.19 3.23 16.87
N ASP A 46 -12.17 2.46 16.41
CA ASP A 46 -12.43 1.11 16.92
C ASP A 46 -11.27 0.17 16.58
N THR A 47 -10.75 0.26 15.36
CA THR A 47 -9.57 -0.51 14.94
C THR A 47 -8.34 -0.10 15.74
N LYS A 48 -8.12 1.21 15.98
CA LYS A 48 -7.04 1.68 16.84
C LYS A 48 -7.20 1.14 18.28
N SER A 49 -8.41 1.08 18.82
CA SER A 49 -8.66 0.50 20.14
C SER A 49 -8.28 -0.97 20.17
N ARG A 50 -8.82 -1.79 19.25
CA ARG A 50 -8.56 -3.23 19.19
C ARG A 50 -7.08 -3.55 19.01
N VAL A 51 -6.40 -2.82 18.12
CA VAL A 51 -4.94 -2.95 17.91
C VAL A 51 -4.17 -2.64 19.19
N ARG A 52 -4.55 -1.59 19.92
CA ARG A 52 -3.91 -1.24 21.21
C ARG A 52 -4.21 -2.27 22.29
N ASP A 53 -5.41 -2.83 22.31
CA ASP A 53 -5.82 -3.82 23.31
C ASP A 53 -5.10 -5.17 23.11
N GLU A 54 -4.80 -5.55 21.86
CA GLU A 54 -4.14 -6.82 21.52
C GLU A 54 -2.60 -6.74 21.48
N MET A 55 -2.02 -5.59 21.11
CA MET A 55 -0.56 -5.42 21.01
C MET A 55 0.06 -4.73 22.23
N GLY A 56 -0.77 -4.32 23.20
CA GLY A 56 -0.33 -3.61 24.40
C GLY A 56 -0.12 -2.10 24.17
N PRO A 57 0.03 -1.32 25.26
CA PRO A 57 0.20 0.14 25.21
C PRO A 57 1.48 0.63 24.49
N ASP A 58 2.36 -0.28 24.07
CA ASP A 58 3.64 0.06 23.43
C ASP A 58 3.53 0.41 21.93
N ILE A 59 2.34 0.34 21.31
CA ILE A 59 2.14 0.75 19.90
C ILE A 59 1.96 2.28 19.73
N ASP A 60 1.74 3.04 20.81
CA ASP A 60 1.63 4.50 20.66
C ASP A 60 2.98 5.15 20.24
N ASP A 61 4.12 4.44 20.42
CA ASP A 61 5.47 4.88 20.02
C ASP A 61 6.08 4.11 18.83
N VAL A 62 5.48 2.98 18.40
CA VAL A 62 6.08 2.09 17.38
C VAL A 62 5.51 2.40 15.97
N ASP A 63 6.31 3.15 15.23
CA ASP A 63 6.64 2.89 13.81
C ASP A 63 5.75 3.32 12.65
N TRP A 64 4.84 4.28 12.81
CA TRP A 64 4.30 4.97 11.62
C TRP A 64 5.39 5.74 10.84
N ARG A 65 6.45 6.16 11.54
CA ARG A 65 7.65 6.81 10.95
C ARG A 65 8.62 5.84 10.30
N LYS A 66 8.63 4.55 10.67
CA LYS A 66 9.46 3.53 9.99
C LYS A 66 8.77 2.92 8.77
N LEU A 67 7.44 3.04 8.68
CA LEU A 67 6.67 2.69 7.48
C LEU A 67 6.52 3.83 6.46
N ASP A 68 7.05 5.03 6.72
CA ASP A 68 7.14 6.09 5.71
C ASP A 68 8.23 5.70 4.68
N PRO A 69 7.88 5.43 3.40
CA PRO A 69 8.85 5.03 2.37
C PRO A 69 9.95 6.08 2.13
N ARG A 70 9.73 7.32 2.60
CA ARG A 70 10.68 8.44 2.47
C ARG A 70 11.67 8.49 3.63
N GLN A 71 11.42 7.77 4.72
CA GLN A 71 12.30 7.68 5.89
C GLN A 71 12.98 6.31 6.04
N TYR A 72 12.85 5.43 5.04
CA TYR A 72 13.77 4.30 4.85
C TYR A 72 15.14 4.86 4.42
N ASP A 73 15.87 5.45 5.36
CA ASP A 73 17.19 6.04 5.11
C ASP A 73 18.23 4.91 4.97
N PRO A 74 18.74 4.64 3.76
CA PRO A 74 19.70 3.55 3.52
C PRO A 74 20.99 3.72 4.35
N ARG A 75 21.29 4.95 4.80
CA ARG A 75 22.46 5.24 5.65
C ARG A 75 22.34 4.65 7.05
N ARG A 76 21.12 4.34 7.50
CA ARG A 76 20.91 3.67 8.78
C ARG A 76 21.26 2.18 8.66
N ILE A 77 20.83 1.51 7.60
CA ILE A 77 21.16 0.09 7.33
C ILE A 77 22.68 -0.09 7.19
N ILE A 78 23.37 0.84 6.52
CA ILE A 78 24.82 0.80 6.39
C ILE A 78 25.53 1.05 7.72
N ARG A 79 25.02 1.97 8.56
CA ARG A 79 25.57 2.19 9.90
C ARG A 79 25.34 1.01 10.81
N ASP A 80 24.16 0.40 10.77
CA ASP A 80 23.88 -0.82 11.53
C ASP A 80 24.83 -1.94 11.08
N ALA A 81 25.13 -2.07 9.78
CA ALA A 81 26.13 -3.01 9.27
C ALA A 81 27.60 -2.63 9.62
N LEU A 82 27.91 -1.35 9.83
CA LEU A 82 29.26 -0.88 10.17
C LEU A 82 29.54 -0.91 11.68
N PHE A 83 28.52 -0.72 12.51
CA PHE A 83 28.64 -0.64 13.96
C PHE A 83 28.35 -1.97 14.66
N GLU A 84 27.62 -2.91 14.04
CA GLU A 84 27.46 -4.28 14.55
C GLU A 84 28.73 -5.14 14.29
N ASP A 85 29.58 -4.73 13.35
CA ASP A 85 30.86 -5.41 13.02
C ASP A 85 31.99 -5.18 14.05
N ASP A 86 31.77 -4.29 15.05
CA ASP A 86 32.76 -4.04 16.13
C ASP A 86 32.52 -4.90 17.39
N ALA A 87 31.56 -5.83 17.38
CA ALA A 87 31.34 -6.79 18.46
C ALA A 87 31.49 -8.25 18.02
N SER A 88 32.68 -8.64 17.54
CA SER A 88 33.43 -9.84 17.99
C SER A 88 34.46 -10.29 16.94
N PRO A 89 35.76 -10.47 17.28
CA PRO A 89 36.74 -11.03 16.37
C PRO A 89 36.73 -12.56 16.41
N GLY A 90 36.68 -13.19 15.24
CA GLY A 90 36.92 -14.63 15.13
C GLY A 90 37.20 -15.07 13.69
N PRO A 91 38.45 -15.42 13.32
CA PRO A 91 38.74 -15.99 12.02
C PRO A 91 38.41 -17.49 12.01
N ALA A 92 38.05 -17.97 10.82
CA ALA A 92 38.00 -19.37 10.39
C ALA A 92 36.84 -20.25 10.90
N ARG A 93 35.86 -20.44 10.03
CA ARG A 93 35.76 -21.74 9.33
C ARG A 93 34.99 -21.59 8.03
N ALA A 94 35.67 -21.94 6.95
CA ALA A 94 35.01 -22.46 5.77
C ALA A 94 34.34 -23.77 6.18
N ASP A 95 33.08 -23.70 6.61
CA ASP A 95 32.20 -24.84 6.49
C ASP A 95 31.67 -24.81 5.06
N ALA A 96 32.37 -25.58 4.23
CA ALA A 96 31.87 -26.13 3.00
C ALA A 96 30.62 -26.96 3.33
N VAL A 97 29.47 -26.29 3.47
CA VAL A 97 28.20 -26.94 3.20
C VAL A 97 28.24 -27.19 1.70
N VAL A 98 28.35 -28.46 1.34
CA VAL A 98 28.18 -28.94 -0.02
C VAL A 98 26.93 -28.26 -0.57
N ALA A 99 27.16 -27.30 -1.46
CA ALA A 99 26.13 -26.74 -2.29
C ALA A 99 25.70 -27.88 -3.22
N GLU A 100 24.73 -28.68 -2.76
CA GLU A 100 23.86 -29.40 -3.66
C GLU A 100 23.34 -28.35 -4.65
N PRO A 101 23.50 -28.56 -5.97
CA PRO A 101 23.08 -27.57 -6.94
C PRO A 101 21.57 -27.45 -6.80
N THR A 102 21.10 -26.44 -6.07
CA THR A 102 19.72 -26.02 -6.16
C THR A 102 19.59 -25.46 -7.56
N VAL A 103 19.23 -26.36 -8.47
CA VAL A 103 18.77 -26.08 -9.81
C VAL A 103 17.65 -25.06 -9.61
N LYS A 104 17.93 -23.80 -9.93
CA LYS A 104 16.87 -22.82 -10.14
C LYS A 104 15.91 -23.51 -11.12
N PRO A 105 14.64 -23.74 -10.78
CA PRO A 105 13.74 -24.36 -11.73
C PRO A 105 13.74 -23.46 -12.94
N VAL A 106 14.28 -23.95 -14.05
CA VAL A 106 14.11 -23.31 -15.35
C VAL A 106 12.62 -23.24 -15.54
N ARG A 107 12.05 -22.03 -15.38
CA ARG A 107 10.68 -21.76 -15.76
C ARG A 107 10.63 -21.99 -17.26
N THR A 108 10.16 -23.16 -17.67
CA THR A 108 9.75 -23.37 -19.05
C THR A 108 8.72 -22.28 -19.39
N PRO A 109 8.91 -21.52 -20.49
CA PRO A 109 7.91 -20.58 -20.93
C PRO A 109 6.60 -21.34 -21.13
N ARG A 110 5.59 -21.06 -20.31
CA ARG A 110 4.25 -21.59 -20.53
C ARG A 110 3.74 -20.91 -21.80
N VAL A 111 3.74 -21.64 -22.92
CA VAL A 111 3.15 -21.16 -24.17
C VAL A 111 1.69 -20.87 -23.88
N ARG A 112 1.35 -19.57 -23.85
CA ARG A 112 -0.05 -19.15 -23.78
C ARG A 112 -0.64 -19.47 -25.16
N PRO A 113 -1.73 -20.26 -25.26
CA PRO A 113 -2.40 -20.43 -26.54
C PRO A 113 -2.85 -19.05 -27.02
N GLU A 114 -2.37 -18.63 -28.19
CA GLU A 114 -2.86 -17.43 -28.85
C GLU A 114 -4.16 -17.77 -29.56
N PHE A 115 -5.25 -17.16 -29.11
CA PHE A 115 -6.54 -17.31 -29.77
C PHE A 115 -6.61 -16.36 -30.95
N SER A 116 -6.99 -16.90 -32.11
CA SER A 116 -7.18 -16.12 -33.34
C SER A 116 -8.59 -16.35 -33.86
N VAL A 117 -9.00 -15.56 -34.86
CA VAL A 117 -10.33 -15.72 -35.50
C VAL A 117 -10.51 -17.13 -36.08
N ALA A 118 -9.43 -17.78 -36.51
CA ALA A 118 -9.44 -19.15 -37.01
C ALA A 118 -9.43 -20.22 -35.89
N SER A 119 -9.12 -19.84 -34.65
CA SER A 119 -9.07 -20.73 -33.49
C SER A 119 -9.59 -20.02 -32.22
N PRO A 120 -10.92 -19.89 -32.06
CA PRO A 120 -11.53 -19.22 -30.92
C PRO A 120 -11.36 -20.03 -29.61
N PRO A 121 -11.42 -19.38 -28.44
CA PRO A 121 -11.39 -20.07 -27.17
C PRO A 121 -12.62 -20.98 -26.98
N PRO A 122 -12.50 -22.06 -26.20
CA PRO A 122 -13.62 -22.96 -25.91
C PRO A 122 -14.73 -22.20 -25.16
N PHE A 123 -15.99 -22.54 -25.48
CA PHE A 123 -17.16 -21.94 -24.85
C PHE A 123 -17.34 -22.46 -23.42
N ASP A 124 -17.57 -21.55 -22.46
CA ASP A 124 -17.83 -21.87 -21.06
C ASP A 124 -19.35 -21.94 -20.82
N PRO A 125 -19.91 -23.12 -20.49
CA PRO A 125 -21.35 -23.29 -20.28
C PRO A 125 -21.85 -22.72 -18.95
N GLU A 126 -20.98 -22.35 -18.01
CA GLU A 126 -21.36 -21.81 -16.69
C GLU A 126 -21.53 -20.28 -16.69
N ALA A 127 -21.28 -19.61 -17.83
CA ALA A 127 -21.48 -18.17 -17.97
C ALA A 127 -22.96 -17.84 -18.28
N THR A 128 -23.82 -17.80 -17.24
CA THR A 128 -25.21 -17.27 -17.29
C THR A 128 -25.36 -16.07 -16.37
#